data_AF-A0AAJ2A9A6-F1
#
_entry.id   AF-A0AAJ2A9A6-F1
#
_cell.length_a   1.000
_cell.length_b   1.000
_cell.length_c   1.000
_cell.angle_alpha   90.00
_cell.angle_beta   90.00
_cell.angle_gamma   90.00
#
_symmetry.space_group_name_H-M   'P 1'
#
loop_
_entity.id
_entity.type
_entity.pdbx_description
1 polymer ?
#
loop_
_entity_poly.entity_id
_entity_poly.type
_entity_poly.pdbx_seq_one_letter_code
_entity_poly.pdbx_strand_id
1 'polypeptide(L)' 'MANTKSLEELARLDLHIENCGRRIVEQTERLESLRQCGWNTDDSESLLRNLITSLRALDQLRKTVVKEVDEADH' A
#
# COMPACT_ATOMS: atom_id res chain seq x y z
N MET A 1 -6.55 -21.47 17.33
CA MET A 1 -5.92 -21.54 15.98
C MET A 1 -6.27 -20.35 15.08
N ALA A 2 -7.33 -19.57 15.36
CA ALA A 2 -7.68 -18.39 14.55
C ALA A 2 -6.64 -17.25 14.67
N ASN A 3 -6.14 -16.98 15.88
CA ASN A 3 -5.25 -15.85 16.15
C ASN A 3 -3.92 -15.93 15.35
N THR A 4 -3.27 -17.11 15.25
CA THR A 4 -2.01 -17.25 14.50
C THR A 4 -2.15 -16.90 13.01
N LYS A 5 -3.27 -17.28 12.37
CA LYS A 5 -3.50 -16.99 10.96
C LYS A 5 -3.74 -15.49 10.73
N SER A 6 -4.46 -14.83 11.63
CA SER A 6 -4.72 -13.39 11.55
C SER A 6 -3.45 -12.56 11.79
N LEU A 7 -2.57 -13.00 12.70
CA LEU A 7 -1.25 -12.38 12.91
C LEU A 7 -0.34 -12.52 11.69
N GLU A 8 -0.31 -13.69 11.04
CA GLU A 8 0.43 -13.88 9.79
C GLU A 8 -0.11 -12.99 8.66
N GLU A 9 -1.43 -12.85 8.55
CA GLU A 9 -2.04 -11.98 7.56
C GLU A 9 -1.71 -10.50 7.83
N LEU A 10 -1.73 -10.08 9.10
CA LEU A 10 -1.28 -8.75 9.51
C LEU A 10 0.16 -8.45 9.08
N ALA A 11 1.08 -9.38 9.34
CA ALA A 11 2.48 -9.24 8.94
C ALA A 11 2.64 -9.14 7.41
N ARG A 12 1.83 -9.88 6.64
CA ARG A 12 1.80 -9.79 5.17
C ARG A 12 1.27 -8.44 4.71
N LEU A 13 0.19 -7.95 5.32
CA LEU A 13 -0.37 -6.63 5.01
C LEU A 13 0.63 -5.51 5.29
N ASP A 14 1.34 -5.57 6.41
CA ASP A 14 2.39 -4.61 6.75
C ASP A 14 3.50 -4.58 5.70
N LEU A 15 3.98 -5.76 5.27
CA LEU A 15 4.97 -5.87 4.20
C LEU A 15 4.45 -5.31 2.87
N HIS A 16 3.18 -5.55 2.52
CA HIS A 16 2.59 -5.02 1.30
C HIS A 16 2.41 -3.50 1.35
N ILE A 17 2.03 -2.95 2.50
CA ILE A 17 1.92 -1.50 2.76
C ILE A 17 3.29 -0.85 2.58
N GLU A 18 4.35 -1.40 3.19
CA GLU A 18 5.71 -0.87 3.06
C GLU A 18 6.17 -0.87 1.59
N ASN A 19 5.99 -1.99 0.90
CA ASN A 19 6.35 -2.10 -0.52
C ASN A 19 5.55 -1.12 -1.39
N CYS A 20 4.26 -0.94 -1.13
CA CYS A 20 3.43 0.01 -1.86
C CYS A 20 3.90 1.45 -1.62
N GLY A 21 4.24 1.80 -0.37
CA GLY A 21 4.83 3.09 -0.01
C GLY A 21 6.15 3.36 -0.75
N ARG A 22 7.05 2.37 -0.79
CA ARG A 22 8.32 2.48 -1.54
C ARG A 22 8.10 2.76 -3.02
N ARG A 23 7.19 2.02 -3.66
CA ARG A 23 6.87 2.21 -5.08
C ARG A 23 6.22 3.57 -5.37
N ILE A 24 5.47 4.13 -4.43
CA ILE A 24 4.93 5.51 -4.55
C ILE A 24 6.06 6.53 -4.60
N VAL A 25 7.07 6.39 -3.73
CA VAL A 25 8.24 7.28 -3.72
C VAL A 25 9.00 7.19 -5.04
N GLU A 26 9.36 5.97 -5.46
CA GLU A 26 10.06 5.73 -6.73
C GLU A 26 9.30 6.29 -7.94
N GLN A 27 7.97 6.09 -7.98
CA GLN A 27 7.13 6.58 -9.06
C GLN A 27 7.00 8.11 -9.05
N THR A 28 7.04 8.73 -7.87
CA THR A 28 7.02 10.19 -7.72
C THR A 28 8.32 10.81 -8.25
N GLU A 29 9.47 10.26 -7.88
CA GLU A 29 10.79 10.67 -8.40
C GLU A 29 10.86 10.50 -9.93
N ARG A 30 10.36 9.37 -10.44
CA ARG A 30 10.28 9.14 -11.88
C ARG A 30 9.42 10.19 -12.59
N LEU A 31 8.26 10.53 -12.03
CA LEU A 31 7.39 11.57 -12.60
C LEU A 31 8.07 12.93 -12.65
N GLU A 32 8.81 13.30 -11.60
CA GLU A 32 9.59 14.53 -11.57
C GLU A 32 10.63 14.55 -12.69
N SER A 33 11.38 13.46 -12.87
CA SER A 33 12.35 13.33 -13.96
C SER A 33 11.70 13.45 -15.35
N LEU A 34 10.56 12.79 -15.57
CA LEU A 34 9.83 12.86 -16.84
C LEU A 34 9.33 14.27 -17.14
N ARG A 35 8.83 14.99 -16.13
CA ARG A 35 8.39 16.39 -16.27
C ARG A 35 9.54 17.30 -16.65
N GLN A 36 10.71 17.11 -16.04
CA GLN A 36 11.92 17.89 -16.38
C GLN A 36 12.37 17.66 -17.83
N CYS A 37 12.19 16.45 -18.36
CA CYS A 37 12.50 16.12 -19.75
C CYS A 37 11.40 16.51 -20.76
N GLY A 38 10.26 17.06 -20.28
CA GLY A 38 9.12 17.42 -21.13
C GLY A 38 8.40 16.21 -21.75
N TRP A 39 8.53 15.03 -21.15
CA TRP A 39 7.87 13.81 -21.65
C TRP A 39 6.41 13.77 -21.20
N ASN A 40 5.58 13.03 -21.94
CA ASN A 40 4.22 12.74 -21.50
C ASN A 40 4.25 11.96 -20.18
N THR A 41 3.41 12.36 -19.22
CA THR A 41 3.35 11.78 -17.87
C THR A 41 2.00 11.15 -17.53
N ASP A 42 0.99 11.22 -18.40
CA ASP A 42 -0.39 10.80 -18.09
C ASP A 42 -0.47 9.37 -17.53
N ASP A 43 0.19 8.42 -18.18
CA ASP A 43 0.22 7.01 -17.74
C ASP A 43 0.94 6.85 -16.40
N SER A 44 2.02 7.60 -16.20
CA SER A 44 2.81 7.56 -14.97
C SER A 44 2.06 8.18 -13.79
N GLU A 45 1.26 9.23 -14.04
CA GLU A 45 0.38 9.83 -13.04
C GLU A 45 -0.80 8.91 -12.72
N SER A 46 -1.36 8.24 -13.72
CA SER A 46 -2.40 7.22 -13.53
C SER A 46 -1.89 6.08 -12.65
N LEU A 47 -0.68 5.60 -12.92
CA LEU A 47 -0.03 4.58 -12.09
C LEU A 47 0.16 5.06 -10.64
N LEU A 48 0.62 6.31 -10.44
CA LEU A 48 0.77 6.88 -9.10
C LEU A 48 -0.57 6.93 -8.34
N ARG A 49 -1.66 7.37 -8.99
CA ARG A 49 -3.01 7.38 -8.40
C ARG A 49 -3.48 5.98 -8.01
N ASN A 50 -3.20 4.98 -8.85
CA ASN A 50 -3.53 3.59 -8.54
C ASN A 50 -2.74 3.07 -7.34
N LEU A 51 -1.44 3.37 -7.25
CA LEU A 51 -0.62 3.00 -6.09
C LEU A 51 -1.14 3.62 -4.79
N ILE A 52 -1.50 4.91 -4.81
CA ILE A 52 -2.09 5.59 -3.64
C ILE A 52 -3.42 4.96 -3.24
N THR A 53 -4.25 4.59 -4.21
CA THR A 53 -5.54 3.93 -3.96
C THR A 53 -5.33 2.54 -3.34
N SER A 54 -4.40 1.76 -3.88
CA SER A 54 -4.03 0.45 -3.34
C SER A 54 -3.49 0.55 -1.91
N LEU A 55 -2.63 1.54 -1.62
CA LEU A 55 -2.12 1.77 -0.27
C LEU A 55 -3.26 2.04 0.73
N ARG A 56 -4.24 2.87 0.35
CA ARG A 56 -5.41 3.14 1.21
C ARG A 56 -6.25 1.90 1.45
N ALA A 57 -6.47 1.08 0.42
CA ALA A 57 -7.20 -0.16 0.54
C ALA A 57 -6.48 -1.16 1.47
N LEU A 58 -5.15 -1.27 1.36
CA LEU A 58 -4.33 -2.11 2.23
C LEU A 58 -4.39 -1.63 3.70
N ASP A 59 -4.31 -0.32 3.93
CA ASP A 59 -4.42 0.26 5.29
C ASP A 59 -5.82 0.02 5.90
N GLN A 60 -6.88 0.10 5.09
CA GLN A 60 -8.24 -0.24 5.53
C GLN A 60 -8.35 -1.73 5.88
N LEU A 61 -7.81 -2.62 5.03
CA LEU A 61 -7.83 -4.06 5.29
C LEU A 61 -7.04 -4.40 6.56
N ARG A 62 -5.87 -3.81 6.74
CA ARG A 62 -5.07 -3.94 7.98
C ARG A 62 -5.88 -3.56 9.20
N LYS A 63 -6.57 -2.41 9.19
CA LYS A 63 -7.43 -1.97 10.31
C LYS A 63 -8.55 -2.96 10.62
N THR A 64 -9.14 -3.59 9.61
CA THR A 64 -10.15 -4.64 9.81
C THR A 64 -9.53 -5.87 10.49
N VAL A 65 -8.40 -6.36 10.00
CA VAL A 65 -7.73 -7.54 10.57
C VAL A 65 -7.27 -7.27 12.01
N VAL A 66 -6.76 -6.08 12.33
CA VAL A 66 -6.42 -5.70 13.72
C VAL A 66 -7.63 -5.84 14.63
N LYS A 67 -8.79 -5.31 14.23
CA LYS A 67 -10.01 -5.43 15.04
C LYS A 67 -10.43 -6.88 15.25
N GLU A 68 -10.36 -7.71 14.21
CA GLU A 68 -10.69 -9.14 14.32
C GLU A 68 -9.74 -9.89 15.25
N VAL A 69 -8.46 -9.49 15.31
CA VAL A 69 -7.48 -10.04 16.25
C VAL A 69 -7.80 -9.60 17.68
N ASP A 70 -8.05 -8.31 17.89
CA ASP A 70 -8.37 -7.75 19.21
C ASP A 70 -9.67 -8.36 19.79
N GLU A 71 -10.69 -8.56 18.95
CA GLU A 71 -11.97 -9.19 19.34
C GLU A 71 -11.85 -10.70 19.62
N ALA A 72 -10.88 -11.39 19.01
CA ALA A 72 -10.66 -12.82 19.22
C ALA A 72 -9.86 -13.14 20.50
N ASP A 73 -9.23 -12.13 21.12
CA ASP A 73 -8.47 -12.23 22.37
C ASP A 73 -9.29 -11.82 23.62
N HIS A 74 -10.60 -11.60 23.48
CA HIS A 74 -11.57 -11.34 24.56
C HIS A 74 -12.65 -12.42 24.63
#